data_AF-A0A9D6ZVP6-F1
#
_entry.id   AF-A0A9D6ZVP6-F1
#
_cell.length_a   1.000
_cell.length_b   1.000
_cell.length_c   1.000
_cell.angle_alpha   90.00
_cell.angle_beta   90.00
_cell.angle_gamma   90.00
#
_symmetry.space_group_name_H-M   'P 1'
#
loop_
_entity.id
_entity.type
_entity.pdbx_description
1 polymer ?
#
loop_
_entity_poly.entity_id
_entity_poly.type
_entity_poly.pdbx_seq_one_letter_code
_entity_poly.pdbx_strand_id
1 'polypeptide(L)'
;MPGSRSVSDELVQKTYDELGYDPKTGTFTRSSHTRVSPSSSYPSPYFIPAIEKTRRQWTKDTGYQASAAWQTMSLLRDLLVLWSEDYLSAFTQYPLSSSHSSPVVSRNAPVISRRSQINIGTIRRLRTQVDDAGRSMVSTFEEGWTRPSTKEFLDFIGFSHASLIEIRGDIDRTHADGLLTSAREFPPSSHTTPVSSRTPSAASSAMASAGIPTPSRNFPYPPLISRRDPVLYGKVRERLWEYTGHDIDASGLTFELFIELINKCSYLLRRTVEGLWGKLSRDEQAKYPDLLDSIWSRR
;
A
#
# COMPACT_ATOMS: atom_id res chain seq x y z
N MET A 1 15.99 46.31 -37.01
CA MET A 1 15.45 44.96 -37.24
C MET A 1 15.88 44.08 -36.06
N PRO A 2 15.01 43.75 -35.10
CA PRO A 2 15.37 42.80 -34.05
C PRO A 2 15.66 41.43 -34.67
N GLY A 3 16.83 40.86 -34.38
CA GLY A 3 17.24 39.56 -34.92
C GLY A 3 16.31 38.45 -34.45
N SER A 4 15.87 37.60 -35.38
CA SER A 4 15.07 36.42 -35.08
C SER A 4 15.85 35.51 -34.12
N ARG A 5 15.27 35.22 -32.95
CA ARG A 5 15.84 34.24 -32.00
C ARG A 5 15.84 32.86 -32.64
N SER A 6 16.83 32.04 -32.28
CA SER A 6 16.82 30.64 -32.72
C SER A 6 15.71 29.88 -32.01
N VAL A 7 15.15 28.85 -32.67
CA VAL A 7 14.11 27.98 -32.08
C VAL A 7 14.59 27.36 -30.75
N SER A 8 15.89 27.09 -30.64
CA SER A 8 16.53 26.64 -29.40
C SER A 8 16.43 27.67 -28.28
N ASP A 9 16.65 28.95 -28.56
CA ASP A 9 16.58 30.01 -27.53
C ASP A 9 15.15 30.22 -27.03
N GLU A 10 14.16 30.05 -27.91
CA GLU A 10 12.74 30.11 -27.53
C GLU A 10 12.33 28.93 -26.64
N LEU A 11 12.79 27.72 -26.94
CA LEU A 11 12.54 26.53 -26.11
C LEU A 11 13.19 26.63 -24.73
N VAL A 12 14.43 27.13 -24.68
CA VAL A 12 15.16 27.34 -23.42
C VAL A 12 14.47 28.40 -22.57
N GLN A 13 14.06 29.52 -23.17
CA GLN A 13 13.34 30.58 -22.45
C GLN A 13 12.01 30.06 -21.91
N LYS A 14 11.24 29.31 -22.70
CA LYS A 14 9.96 28.73 -22.28
C LYS A 14 10.14 27.76 -21.10
N THR A 15 11.21 26.97 -21.11
CA THR A 15 11.51 26.04 -20.01
C THR A 15 11.85 26.79 -18.72
N TYR A 16 12.62 27.88 -18.81
CA TYR A 16 12.91 28.72 -17.64
C TYR A 16 11.66 29.41 -17.09
N ASP A 17 10.78 29.89 -17.96
CA ASP A 17 9.52 30.52 -17.57
C ASP A 17 8.58 29.50 -16.89
N GLU A 18 8.49 28.26 -17.41
CA GLU A 18 7.70 27.18 -16.81
C GLU A 18 8.23 26.73 -15.43
N LEU A 19 9.55 26.76 -15.25
CA LEU A 19 10.21 26.45 -13.97
C LEU A 19 10.20 27.63 -12.99
N GLY A 20 9.80 28.83 -13.43
CA GLY A 20 9.90 30.05 -12.64
C GLY A 20 11.36 30.45 -12.33
N TYR A 21 12.31 30.01 -13.15
CA TYR A 21 13.74 30.27 -12.96
C TYR A 21 14.17 31.49 -13.78
N ASP A 22 14.77 32.50 -13.13
CA ASP A 22 15.38 33.63 -13.85
C ASP A 22 16.88 33.34 -14.09
N PRO A 23 17.30 33.08 -15.34
CA PRO A 23 18.68 32.76 -15.65
C PRO A 23 19.64 33.95 -15.48
N LYS A 24 19.14 35.20 -15.43
CA LYS A 24 19.99 36.38 -15.22
C LYS A 24 20.37 36.56 -13.76
N THR A 25 19.47 36.22 -12.84
CA THR A 25 19.69 36.34 -11.40
C THR A 25 20.11 35.02 -10.75
N GLY A 26 19.92 33.90 -11.45
CA GLY A 26 20.17 32.56 -10.93
C GLY A 26 19.17 32.14 -9.83
N THR A 27 18.05 32.84 -9.71
CA THR A 27 17.08 32.64 -8.62
C THR A 27 15.73 32.18 -9.16
N PHE A 28 15.07 31.30 -8.42
CA PHE A 28 13.67 30.94 -8.68
C PHE A 28 12.78 32.07 -8.18
N THR A 29 12.05 32.69 -9.10
CA THR A 29 10.95 33.58 -8.74
C THR A 29 9.89 32.73 -8.05
N ARG A 30 9.71 33.00 -6.76
CA ARG A 30 8.75 32.30 -5.90
C ARG A 30 7.34 32.74 -6.29
N SER A 31 6.87 32.35 -7.47
CA SER A 31 5.49 32.60 -7.85
C SER A 31 4.61 31.77 -6.90
N SER A 32 3.73 32.45 -6.20
CA SER A 32 2.78 31.93 -5.21
C SER A 32 1.67 31.09 -5.86
N HIS A 33 1.95 30.46 -7.01
CA HIS A 33 1.12 29.42 -7.58
C HIS A 33 1.59 28.09 -6.98
N THR A 34 1.28 27.91 -5.70
CA THR A 34 1.08 26.58 -5.15
C THR A 34 0.10 25.89 -6.09
N ARG A 35 0.63 25.00 -6.96
CA ARG A 35 -0.17 23.89 -7.48
C ARG A 35 -0.67 23.15 -6.25
N VAL A 36 -1.86 23.51 -5.82
CA VAL A 36 -2.60 22.75 -4.84
C VAL A 36 -2.82 21.40 -5.51
N SER A 37 -2.07 20.38 -5.08
CA SER A 37 -2.33 19.01 -5.50
C SER A 37 -3.84 18.77 -5.39
N PRO A 38 -4.51 18.14 -6.38
CA PRO A 38 -5.94 17.87 -6.30
C PRO A 38 -6.33 17.00 -5.09
N SER A 39 -5.36 16.50 -4.33
CA SER A 39 -5.52 15.79 -3.06
C SER A 39 -5.58 16.68 -1.81
N SER A 40 -5.53 18.01 -1.93
CA SER A 40 -5.40 18.93 -0.78
C SER A 40 -6.71 19.60 -0.31
N SER A 41 -7.86 19.36 -0.94
CA SER A 41 -9.08 20.14 -0.64
C SER A 41 -10.02 19.56 0.41
N TYR A 42 -9.61 18.55 1.18
CA TYR A 42 -10.35 18.17 2.39
C TYR A 42 -9.36 17.89 3.54
N PRO A 43 -9.52 18.49 4.73
CA PRO A 43 -8.95 17.93 5.93
C PRO A 43 -9.57 16.54 6.08
N SER A 44 -8.82 15.53 5.65
CA SER A 44 -9.17 14.14 5.84
C SER A 44 -9.51 13.94 7.33
N PRO A 45 -10.68 13.36 7.69
CA PRO A 45 -11.06 13.11 9.08
C PRO A 45 -10.11 12.13 9.80
N TYR A 46 -9.08 11.65 9.11
CA TYR A 46 -8.11 10.65 9.55
C TYR A 46 -6.77 11.28 10.02
N PHE A 47 -6.82 12.34 10.82
CA PHE A 47 -5.64 12.80 11.56
C PHE A 47 -5.37 11.83 12.73
N ILE A 48 -4.43 10.92 12.51
CA ILE A 48 -3.87 10.07 13.57
C ILE A 48 -2.64 10.81 14.11
N PRO A 49 -2.66 11.26 15.38
CA PRO A 49 -1.49 11.90 15.97
C PRO A 49 -0.31 10.93 15.93
N ALA A 50 0.79 11.37 15.34
CA ALA A 50 2.05 10.67 15.41
C ALA A 50 2.39 10.39 16.87
N ILE A 51 2.60 9.12 17.22
CA ILE A 51 2.92 8.71 18.58
C ILE A 51 4.22 9.41 19.00
N GLU A 52 4.10 10.42 19.87
CA GLU A 52 5.25 11.10 20.45
C GLU A 52 5.97 10.14 21.42
N LYS A 53 7.19 9.71 21.09
CA LYS A 53 8.06 8.99 22.04
C LYS A 53 8.46 9.92 23.21
N THR A 54 7.83 9.79 24.35
CA THR A 54 8.39 10.36 25.59
C THR A 54 9.64 9.59 26.01
N ARG A 55 10.41 10.13 26.96
CA ARG A 55 11.62 9.52 27.57
C ARG A 55 11.39 8.12 28.18
N ARG A 56 10.12 7.68 28.24
CA ARG A 56 9.74 6.28 28.45
C ARG A 56 9.89 5.58 27.11
N GLN A 57 11.01 4.87 26.96
CA GLN A 57 11.06 3.72 26.05
C GLN A 57 9.74 2.97 26.09
N TRP A 58 9.32 2.49 24.92
CA TRP A 58 8.26 1.51 24.77
C TRP A 58 8.45 0.44 25.83
N THR A 59 7.59 0.39 26.85
CA THR A 59 7.70 -0.61 27.92
C THR A 59 7.44 -2.03 27.40
N LYS A 60 7.04 -2.17 26.12
CA LYS A 60 6.77 -3.44 25.45
C LYS A 60 7.37 -3.41 24.05
N ASP A 61 8.17 -4.43 23.74
CA ASP A 61 8.82 -4.64 22.44
C ASP A 61 7.80 -4.79 21.29
N THR A 62 6.56 -5.13 21.61
CA THR A 62 5.47 -5.38 20.66
C THR A 62 4.52 -4.20 20.46
N GLY A 63 4.87 -2.99 20.93
CA GLY A 63 4.01 -1.82 20.81
C GLY A 63 3.63 -1.46 19.36
N TYR A 64 4.45 -1.86 18.37
CA TYR A 64 4.21 -1.58 16.94
C TYR A 64 2.96 -2.26 16.43
N GLN A 65 2.53 -3.34 17.09
CA GLN A 65 1.37 -4.13 16.68
C GLN A 65 0.06 -3.33 16.79
N ALA A 66 0.05 -2.25 17.58
CA ALA A 66 -1.05 -1.31 17.68
C ALA A 66 -0.97 -0.17 16.63
N SER A 67 0.12 -0.08 15.86
CA SER A 67 0.25 0.95 14.84
C SER A 67 -0.60 0.62 13.62
N ALA A 68 -1.35 1.61 13.13
CA ALA A 68 -2.18 1.45 11.94
C ALA A 68 -1.36 1.05 10.71
N ALA A 69 -0.12 1.55 10.59
CA ALA A 69 0.80 1.21 9.52
C ALA A 69 1.10 -0.31 9.51
N TRP A 70 1.56 -0.84 10.65
CA TRP A 70 1.86 -2.27 10.75
C TRP A 70 0.63 -3.14 10.52
N GLN A 71 -0.51 -2.82 11.15
CA GLN A 71 -1.74 -3.60 10.98
C GLN A 71 -2.17 -3.68 9.52
N THR A 72 -2.13 -2.55 8.80
CA THR A 72 -2.51 -2.49 7.38
C THR A 72 -1.52 -3.25 6.50
N MET A 73 -0.21 -3.11 6.76
CA MET A 73 0.83 -3.85 6.03
C MET A 73 0.69 -5.36 6.22
N SER A 74 0.39 -5.79 7.44
CA SER A 74 0.24 -7.21 7.69
C SER A 74 -1.07 -7.78 7.15
N LEU A 75 -2.18 -7.01 7.14
CA LEU A 75 -3.38 -7.40 6.40
C LEU A 75 -3.05 -7.59 4.92
N LEU A 76 -2.36 -6.61 4.32
CA LEU A 76 -1.93 -6.71 2.92
C LEU A 76 -1.14 -8.00 2.70
N ARG A 77 -0.17 -8.31 3.56
CA ARG A 77 0.57 -9.58 3.51
C ARG A 77 -0.34 -10.81 3.59
N ASP A 78 -1.25 -10.85 4.57
CA ASP A 78 -2.14 -12.01 4.76
C ASP A 78 -3.05 -12.21 3.52
N LEU A 79 -3.54 -11.13 2.89
CA LEU A 79 -4.32 -11.21 1.64
C LEU A 79 -3.48 -11.66 0.44
N LEU A 80 -2.21 -11.23 0.34
CA LEU A 80 -1.29 -11.70 -0.70
C LEU A 80 -1.04 -13.20 -0.58
N VAL A 81 -0.86 -13.70 0.64
CA VAL A 81 -0.67 -15.13 0.89
C VAL A 81 -1.93 -15.90 0.50
N LEU A 82 -3.11 -15.46 0.95
CA LEU A 82 -4.40 -16.07 0.60
C LEU A 82 -4.59 -16.15 -0.92
N TRP A 83 -4.41 -15.03 -1.62
CA TRP A 83 -4.50 -14.98 -3.08
C TRP A 83 -3.55 -15.99 -3.72
N SER A 84 -2.30 -16.04 -3.27
CA SER A 84 -1.29 -16.91 -3.87
C SER A 84 -1.51 -18.42 -3.62
N GLU A 85 -2.07 -18.79 -2.46
CA GLU A 85 -2.34 -20.18 -2.09
C GLU A 85 -3.49 -20.76 -2.90
N ASP A 86 -4.62 -20.04 -2.96
CA ASP A 86 -5.80 -20.46 -3.72
C ASP A 86 -5.49 -20.49 -5.23
N TYR A 87 -4.77 -19.48 -5.74
CA TYR A 87 -4.41 -19.43 -7.16
C TYR A 87 -3.58 -20.66 -7.57
N LEU A 88 -2.57 -21.05 -6.78
CA LEU A 88 -1.78 -22.25 -7.09
C LEU A 88 -2.58 -23.54 -6.99
N SER A 89 -3.49 -23.64 -6.02
CA SER A 89 -4.34 -24.83 -5.87
C SER A 89 -5.21 -25.08 -7.11
N ALA A 90 -5.68 -24.01 -7.76
CA ALA A 90 -6.45 -24.10 -9.00
C ALA A 90 -5.61 -24.65 -10.17
N PHE A 91 -4.30 -24.41 -10.20
CA PHE A 91 -3.42 -24.93 -11.27
C PHE A 91 -2.91 -26.35 -11.01
N THR A 92 -2.77 -26.78 -9.75
CA THR A 92 -2.27 -28.13 -9.44
C THR A 92 -3.34 -29.21 -9.57
N GLN A 93 -4.62 -28.86 -9.41
CA GLN A 93 -5.73 -29.81 -9.48
C GLN A 93 -6.10 -30.28 -10.90
N TYR A 94 -5.55 -29.66 -11.95
CA TYR A 94 -5.68 -30.13 -13.33
C TYR A 94 -4.37 -30.80 -13.76
N PRO A 95 -4.12 -32.07 -13.41
CA PRO A 95 -3.03 -32.81 -14.02
C PRO A 95 -3.25 -32.79 -15.53
N LEU A 96 -2.19 -32.48 -16.28
CA LEU A 96 -2.13 -32.62 -17.73
C LEU A 96 -2.43 -34.08 -18.08
N SER A 97 -3.70 -34.45 -18.16
CA SER A 97 -4.11 -35.77 -18.63
C SER A 97 -3.76 -35.80 -20.11
N SER A 98 -2.63 -36.42 -20.41
CA SER A 98 -2.08 -36.61 -21.76
C SER A 98 -2.85 -37.62 -22.60
N SER A 99 -4.11 -37.94 -22.26
CA SER A 99 -4.93 -38.90 -22.99
C SER A 99 -5.94 -38.22 -23.91
N HIS A 100 -5.88 -38.60 -25.19
CA HIS A 100 -6.77 -38.29 -26.31
C HIS A 100 -8.24 -38.72 -26.07
N SER A 101 -8.92 -38.15 -25.08
CA SER A 101 -10.36 -38.31 -24.91
C SER A 101 -11.00 -36.94 -24.76
N SER A 102 -11.79 -36.56 -25.75
CA SER A 102 -12.56 -35.30 -25.82
C SER A 102 -13.28 -35.04 -24.48
N PRO A 103 -12.95 -33.95 -23.76
CA PRO A 103 -13.53 -33.70 -22.45
C PRO A 103 -14.96 -33.18 -22.58
N VAL A 104 -15.85 -33.75 -21.77
CA VAL A 104 -17.17 -33.21 -21.47
C VAL A 104 -16.97 -31.90 -20.71
N VAL A 105 -17.25 -30.78 -21.38
CA VAL A 105 -17.06 -29.43 -20.84
C VAL A 105 -17.98 -29.21 -19.64
N SER A 106 -17.40 -29.15 -18.44
CA SER A 106 -18.09 -28.65 -17.25
C SER A 106 -18.36 -27.16 -17.41
N ARG A 107 -19.63 -26.76 -17.37
CA ARG A 107 -20.11 -25.40 -17.69
C ARG A 107 -19.65 -24.30 -16.72
N ASN A 108 -19.03 -24.63 -15.60
CA ASN A 108 -18.66 -23.68 -14.55
C ASN A 108 -17.14 -23.54 -14.33
N ALA A 109 -16.30 -24.19 -15.13
CA ALA A 109 -14.87 -23.91 -15.08
C ALA A 109 -14.62 -22.49 -15.59
N PRO A 110 -13.78 -21.68 -14.91
CA PRO A 110 -13.41 -20.36 -15.41
C PRO A 110 -12.92 -20.54 -16.85
N VAL A 111 -13.51 -19.78 -17.77
CA VAL A 111 -13.09 -19.77 -19.17
C VAL A 111 -11.70 -19.16 -19.18
N ILE A 112 -10.68 -20.00 -18.98
CA ILE A 112 -9.30 -19.68 -19.26
C ILE A 112 -9.25 -19.56 -20.78
N SER A 113 -9.60 -18.36 -21.26
CA SER A 113 -9.41 -17.97 -22.64
C SER A 113 -7.99 -18.35 -23.03
N ARG A 114 -7.79 -18.83 -24.26
CA ARG A 114 -6.52 -19.35 -24.83
C ARG A 114 -5.35 -18.35 -24.84
N ARG A 115 -5.38 -17.31 -24.00
CA ARG A 115 -4.63 -16.07 -24.15
C ARG A 115 -3.30 -15.99 -23.42
N SER A 116 -2.88 -17.00 -22.67
CA SER A 116 -1.47 -17.08 -22.30
C SER A 116 -1.10 -18.47 -21.81
N GLN A 117 -0.19 -19.13 -22.53
CA GLN A 117 0.62 -20.22 -21.99
C GLN A 117 1.58 -19.63 -20.94
N ILE A 118 1.05 -19.06 -19.84
CA ILE A 118 1.91 -18.59 -18.76
C ILE A 118 2.56 -19.83 -18.17
N ASN A 119 3.88 -19.87 -18.28
CA ASN A 119 4.66 -20.95 -17.73
C ASN A 119 4.39 -21.05 -16.22
N ILE A 120 4.02 -22.24 -15.73
CA ILE A 120 3.79 -22.49 -14.30
C ILE A 120 4.98 -22.06 -13.44
N GLY A 121 6.20 -22.18 -13.98
CA GLY A 121 7.43 -21.68 -13.35
C GLY A 121 7.42 -20.16 -13.16
N THR A 122 6.90 -19.39 -14.11
CA THR A 122 6.73 -17.93 -13.99
C THR A 122 5.74 -17.59 -12.88
N ILE A 123 4.59 -18.29 -12.82
CA ILE A 123 3.58 -18.08 -11.76
C ILE A 123 4.17 -18.37 -10.38
N ARG A 124 4.90 -19.50 -10.23
CA ARG A 124 5.57 -19.85 -8.97
C ARG A 124 6.60 -18.80 -8.57
N ARG A 125 7.39 -18.31 -9.52
CA ARG A 125 8.39 -17.26 -9.26
C ARG A 125 7.74 -15.96 -8.80
N LEU A 126 6.68 -15.52 -9.49
CA LEU A 126 5.96 -14.30 -9.15
C LEU A 126 5.33 -14.39 -7.75
N ARG A 127 4.75 -15.54 -7.40
CA ARG A 127 4.29 -15.80 -6.03
C ARG A 127 5.42 -15.66 -5.02
N THR A 128 6.55 -16.32 -5.24
CA THR A 128 7.68 -16.24 -4.31
C THR A 128 8.14 -14.80 -4.13
N GLN A 129 8.24 -14.03 -5.22
CA GLN A 129 8.60 -12.61 -5.17
C GLN A 129 7.61 -11.78 -4.34
N VAL A 130 6.31 -11.95 -4.57
CA VAL A 130 5.25 -11.24 -3.83
C VAL A 130 5.25 -11.60 -2.35
N ASP A 131 5.40 -12.88 -2.00
CA ASP A 131 5.44 -13.33 -0.60
C ASP A 131 6.71 -12.84 0.11
N ASP A 132 7.87 -12.92 -0.55
CA ASP A 132 9.14 -12.42 -0.01
C ASP A 132 9.09 -10.90 0.21
N ALA A 133 8.57 -10.13 -0.74
CA ALA A 133 8.39 -8.69 -0.60
C ALA A 133 7.38 -8.35 0.52
N GLY A 134 6.27 -9.09 0.62
CA GLY A 134 5.28 -8.96 1.69
C GLY A 134 5.86 -9.24 3.08
N ARG A 135 6.69 -10.27 3.22
CA ARG A 135 7.42 -10.59 4.46
C ARG A 135 8.43 -9.50 4.80
N SER A 136 9.25 -9.10 3.83
CA SER A 136 10.27 -8.05 3.99
C SER A 136 9.66 -6.73 4.45
N MET A 137 8.53 -6.32 3.85
CA MET A 137 7.81 -5.11 4.24
C MET A 137 7.44 -5.12 5.73
N VAL A 138 6.89 -6.23 6.23
CA VAL A 138 6.49 -6.34 7.64
C VAL A 138 7.72 -6.46 8.55
N SER A 139 8.66 -7.34 8.23
CA SER A 139 9.82 -7.62 9.09
C SER A 139 10.74 -6.41 9.24
N THR A 140 10.97 -5.64 8.17
CA THR A 140 11.78 -4.41 8.24
C THR A 140 11.12 -3.36 9.14
N PHE A 141 9.79 -3.25 9.14
CA PHE A 141 9.10 -2.33 10.05
C PHE A 141 9.23 -2.76 11.51
N GLU A 142 9.09 -4.06 11.78
CA GLU A 142 9.26 -4.66 13.11
C GLU A 142 10.70 -4.51 13.61
N GLU A 143 11.68 -4.75 12.75
CA GLU A 143 13.10 -4.56 13.07
C GLU A 143 13.44 -3.09 13.29
N GLY A 144 12.87 -2.19 12.49
CA GLY A 144 12.99 -0.76 12.67
C GLY A 144 12.49 -0.29 14.04
N TRP A 145 11.40 -0.90 14.51
CA TRP A 145 10.81 -0.56 15.80
C TRP A 145 11.73 -0.86 16.99
N THR A 146 12.50 -1.93 16.90
CA THR A 146 13.42 -2.35 17.97
C THR A 146 14.73 -1.55 17.97
N ARG A 147 14.92 -0.63 17.01
CA ARG A 147 16.13 0.20 16.93
C ARG A 147 16.22 1.22 18.07
N PRO A 148 17.44 1.45 18.60
CA PRO A 148 17.62 2.34 19.75
C PRO A 148 17.34 3.80 19.41
N SER A 149 17.55 4.23 18.15
CA SER A 149 17.33 5.61 17.74
C SER A 149 16.13 5.80 16.80
N THR A 150 15.51 6.98 16.85
CA THR A 150 14.48 7.38 15.88
C THR A 150 15.03 7.47 14.46
N LYS A 151 16.31 7.85 14.32
CA LYS A 151 16.96 7.95 13.01
C LYS A 151 17.07 6.58 12.34
N GLU A 152 17.56 5.56 13.05
CA GLU A 152 17.61 4.20 12.52
C GLU A 152 16.20 3.68 12.19
N PHE A 153 15.19 3.95 13.03
CA PHE A 153 13.83 3.54 12.70
C PHE A 153 13.33 4.14 11.38
N LEU A 154 13.67 5.41 11.10
CA LEU A 154 13.33 6.05 9.82
C LEU A 154 13.96 5.34 8.62
N ASP A 155 15.21 4.88 8.74
CA ASP A 155 15.88 4.11 7.68
C ASP A 155 15.13 2.80 7.40
N PHE A 156 14.70 2.09 8.45
CA PHE A 156 13.93 0.86 8.33
C PHE A 156 12.53 1.06 7.75
N ILE A 157 11.85 2.16 8.07
CA ILE A 157 10.59 2.54 7.39
C ILE A 157 10.84 2.76 5.89
N GLY A 158 11.99 3.32 5.52
CA GLY A 158 12.43 3.43 4.13
C GLY A 158 12.52 2.06 3.44
N PHE A 159 13.12 1.06 4.09
CA PHE A 159 13.19 -0.31 3.59
C PHE A 159 11.80 -0.96 3.47
N SER A 160 10.92 -0.78 4.46
CA SER A 160 9.54 -1.28 4.38
C SER A 160 8.78 -0.66 3.20
N HIS A 161 8.97 0.64 2.98
CA HIS A 161 8.36 1.33 1.85
C HIS A 161 8.93 0.85 0.50
N ALA A 162 10.21 0.54 0.41
CA ALA A 162 10.81 -0.04 -0.80
C ALA A 162 10.15 -1.39 -1.15
N SER A 163 10.01 -2.30 -0.18
CA SER A 163 9.30 -3.57 -0.39
C SER A 163 7.82 -3.37 -0.76
N LEU A 164 7.15 -2.35 -0.24
CA LEU A 164 5.78 -2.01 -0.65
C LEU A 164 5.71 -1.59 -2.14
N ILE A 165 6.72 -0.88 -2.65
CA ILE A 165 6.80 -0.51 -4.07
C ILE A 165 7.05 -1.74 -4.95
N GLU A 166 7.84 -2.71 -4.49
CA GLU A 166 8.02 -4.00 -5.17
C GLU A 166 6.70 -4.76 -5.28
N ILE A 167 5.97 -4.90 -4.16
CA ILE A 167 4.63 -5.52 -4.14
C ILE A 167 3.72 -4.85 -5.16
N ARG A 168 3.72 -3.52 -5.24
CA ARG A 168 2.92 -2.79 -6.22
C ARG A 168 3.28 -3.18 -7.65
N GLY A 169 4.56 -3.17 -7.99
CA GLY A 169 5.01 -3.56 -9.32
C GLY A 169 4.68 -5.02 -9.66
N ASP A 170 4.71 -5.91 -8.68
CA ASP A 170 4.32 -7.30 -8.86
C ASP A 170 2.80 -7.45 -9.07
N ILE A 171 1.98 -6.70 -8.34
CA ILE A 171 0.51 -6.66 -8.51
C ILE A 171 0.11 -6.08 -9.87
N ASP A 172 0.79 -5.02 -10.33
CA ASP A 172 0.57 -4.47 -11.67
C ASP A 172 0.91 -5.52 -12.75
N ARG A 173 1.97 -6.32 -12.55
CA ARG A 173 2.36 -7.42 -13.45
C ARG A 173 1.36 -8.59 -13.42
N THR A 174 0.87 -9.00 -12.24
CA THR A 174 -0.14 -10.08 -12.14
C THR A 174 -1.44 -9.69 -12.83
N HIS A 175 -1.84 -8.42 -12.75
CA HIS A 175 -3.00 -7.89 -13.46
C HIS A 175 -2.77 -7.84 -14.98
N ALA A 176 -1.64 -7.31 -15.43
CA ALA A 176 -1.29 -7.26 -16.85
C ALA A 176 -1.22 -8.65 -17.50
N ASP A 177 -0.75 -9.66 -16.75
CA ASP A 177 -0.70 -11.06 -17.19
C ASP A 177 -2.07 -11.76 -17.13
N GLY A 178 -3.11 -11.11 -16.60
CA GLY A 178 -4.46 -11.67 -16.43
C GLY A 178 -4.57 -12.71 -15.31
N LEU A 179 -3.60 -12.74 -14.39
CA LEU A 179 -3.62 -13.62 -13.21
C LEU A 179 -4.51 -13.06 -12.09
N LEU A 180 -4.62 -11.74 -12.02
CA LEU A 180 -5.42 -11.01 -11.04
C LEU A 180 -6.56 -10.28 -11.77
N THR A 181 -7.81 -10.50 -11.35
CA THR A 181 -8.98 -9.93 -12.02
C THR A 181 -9.31 -8.54 -11.50
N SER A 182 -9.87 -7.71 -12.37
CA SER A 182 -10.48 -6.44 -11.97
C SER A 182 -11.90 -6.66 -11.45
N ALA A 183 -12.32 -5.86 -10.48
CA ALA A 183 -13.67 -5.96 -9.88
C ALA A 183 -14.81 -5.84 -10.91
N ARG A 184 -14.59 -5.15 -12.02
CA ARG A 184 -15.58 -4.94 -13.09
C ARG A 184 -15.78 -6.14 -14.02
N GLU A 185 -14.87 -7.11 -13.99
CA GLU A 185 -14.90 -8.25 -14.92
C GLU A 185 -15.72 -9.42 -14.39
N PHE A 186 -16.18 -9.36 -13.13
CA PHE A 186 -17.09 -10.35 -12.60
C PHE A 186 -18.45 -10.22 -13.30
N PRO A 187 -18.90 -11.23 -14.06
CA PRO A 187 -20.25 -11.23 -14.58
C PRO A 187 -21.20 -11.17 -13.38
N PRO A 188 -22.26 -10.34 -13.42
CA PRO A 188 -23.24 -10.29 -12.35
C PRO A 188 -23.74 -11.71 -12.12
N SER A 189 -23.47 -12.26 -10.93
CA SER A 189 -23.89 -13.61 -10.61
C SER A 189 -25.39 -13.71 -10.81
N SER A 190 -25.82 -14.71 -11.57
CA SER A 190 -27.22 -14.95 -11.94
C SER A 190 -28.12 -15.34 -10.75
N HIS A 191 -27.65 -15.15 -9.51
CA HIS A 191 -28.45 -15.31 -8.32
C HIS A 191 -29.28 -14.05 -8.10
N THR A 192 -30.42 -14.02 -8.80
CA THR A 192 -31.56 -13.12 -8.60
C THR A 192 -32.05 -13.19 -7.15
N THR A 193 -31.39 -12.48 -6.26
CA THR A 193 -32.05 -11.92 -5.09
C THR A 193 -32.71 -10.61 -5.53
N PRO A 194 -34.01 -10.41 -5.26
CA PRO A 194 -34.72 -9.21 -5.69
C PRO A 194 -34.05 -7.99 -5.08
N VAL A 195 -33.44 -7.20 -5.97
CA VAL A 195 -32.74 -5.95 -5.69
C VAL A 195 -33.73 -4.98 -5.06
N SER A 196 -33.67 -4.86 -3.74
CA SER A 196 -34.14 -3.65 -3.08
C SER A 196 -33.27 -2.51 -3.61
N SER A 197 -33.91 -1.57 -4.30
CA SER A 197 -33.39 -0.42 -5.07
C SER A 197 -32.40 0.52 -4.35
N ARG A 198 -31.31 -0.03 -3.81
CA ARG A 198 -30.21 0.73 -3.26
C ARG A 198 -29.34 1.15 -4.44
N THR A 199 -29.58 2.36 -4.94
CA THR A 199 -28.68 3.04 -5.86
C THR A 199 -27.23 2.82 -5.40
N PRO A 200 -26.34 2.29 -6.25
CA PRO A 200 -24.94 2.14 -5.89
C PRO A 200 -24.39 3.53 -5.63
N SER A 201 -24.25 3.88 -4.34
CA SER A 201 -23.57 5.13 -3.98
C SER A 201 -22.17 5.05 -4.54
N ALA A 202 -21.81 6.00 -5.39
CA ALA A 202 -20.68 5.99 -6.31
C ALA A 202 -19.26 5.97 -5.67
N ALA A 203 -19.08 5.42 -4.47
CA ALA A 203 -17.81 5.42 -3.76
C ALA A 203 -17.68 4.30 -2.70
N SER A 204 -18.30 3.13 -2.89
CA SER A 204 -17.93 1.99 -2.03
C SER A 204 -16.51 1.54 -2.39
N SER A 205 -15.57 1.67 -1.45
CA SER A 205 -14.17 1.27 -1.68
C SER A 205 -14.08 -0.23 -2.00
N ALA A 206 -13.01 -0.66 -2.67
CA ALA A 206 -12.80 -2.07 -3.01
C ALA A 206 -12.69 -2.91 -1.73
N MET A 207 -12.07 -2.36 -0.68
CA MET A 207 -12.06 -2.99 0.65
C MET A 207 -13.47 -3.17 1.23
N ALA A 208 -14.31 -2.14 1.16
CA ALA A 208 -15.68 -2.24 1.65
C ALA A 208 -16.50 -3.29 0.85
N SER A 209 -16.22 -3.41 -0.44
CA SER A 209 -16.84 -4.42 -1.32
C SER A 209 -16.40 -5.84 -0.95
N ALA A 210 -15.16 -6.01 -0.50
CA ALA A 210 -14.64 -7.25 0.06
C ALA A 210 -15.02 -7.47 1.54
N GLY A 211 -15.91 -6.65 2.11
CA GLY A 211 -16.32 -6.72 3.52
C GLY A 211 -15.22 -6.32 4.52
N ILE A 212 -14.07 -5.85 4.05
CA ILE A 212 -12.94 -5.51 4.91
C ILE A 212 -13.21 -4.14 5.54
N PRO A 213 -13.33 -4.06 6.89
CA PRO A 213 -13.56 -2.79 7.54
C PRO A 213 -12.39 -1.85 7.24
N THR A 214 -12.67 -0.60 6.89
CA THR A 214 -11.60 0.41 6.81
C THR A 214 -11.27 0.84 8.24
N PRO A 215 -9.99 0.83 8.63
CA PRO A 215 -9.61 1.21 9.98
C PRO A 215 -9.96 2.69 10.15
N SER A 216 -10.50 3.04 11.30
CA SER A 216 -10.77 4.43 11.65
C SER A 216 -9.97 4.80 12.89
N ARG A 217 -9.86 6.09 13.19
CA ARG A 217 -9.21 6.55 14.43
C ARG A 217 -9.85 5.90 15.68
N ASN A 218 -11.15 5.67 15.65
CA ASN A 218 -11.92 5.09 16.75
C ASN A 218 -11.98 3.55 16.67
N PHE A 219 -11.54 2.99 15.55
CA PHE A 219 -11.55 1.56 15.27
C PHE A 219 -10.25 1.22 14.55
N PRO A 220 -9.08 1.35 15.21
CA PRO A 220 -7.87 0.73 14.71
C PRO A 220 -8.16 -0.76 14.55
N TYR A 221 -7.48 -1.44 13.63
CA TYR A 221 -7.71 -2.86 13.50
C TYR A 221 -7.46 -3.51 14.86
N PRO A 222 -8.36 -4.41 15.31
CA PRO A 222 -8.19 -5.03 16.60
C PRO A 222 -6.81 -5.69 16.64
N PRO A 223 -6.05 -5.54 17.74
CA PRO A 223 -4.81 -6.28 17.88
C PRO A 223 -5.16 -7.76 17.85
N LEU A 224 -4.75 -8.43 16.78
CA LEU A 224 -5.12 -9.80 16.50
C LEU A 224 -4.61 -10.72 17.61
N ILE A 225 -5.52 -11.40 18.30
CA ILE A 225 -5.26 -12.51 19.22
C ILE A 225 -4.45 -13.56 18.50
N SER A 226 -4.75 -13.80 17.22
CA SER A 226 -3.99 -14.71 16.36
C SER A 226 -2.51 -14.40 16.21
N ARG A 227 -2.09 -13.17 16.53
CA ARG A 227 -0.68 -12.79 16.54
C ARG A 227 0.00 -12.91 17.90
N ARG A 228 -0.79 -13.01 18.98
CA ARG A 228 -0.27 -13.40 20.29
C ARG A 228 -0.10 -14.90 20.41
N ASP A 229 -0.99 -15.66 19.77
CA ASP A 229 -0.95 -17.11 19.74
C ASP A 229 -1.00 -17.65 18.30
N PRO A 230 0.16 -17.66 17.60
CA PRO A 230 0.24 -18.21 16.25
C PRO A 230 0.04 -19.73 16.21
N VAL A 231 0.06 -20.43 17.35
CA VAL A 231 -0.22 -21.86 17.40
C VAL A 231 -1.73 -22.10 17.32
N LEU A 232 -2.53 -21.26 17.97
CA LEU A 232 -4.00 -21.37 17.98
C LEU A 232 -4.67 -20.84 16.71
N TYR A 233 -4.05 -19.89 16.01
CA TYR A 233 -4.61 -19.22 14.83
C TYR A 233 -3.63 -19.15 13.65
N GLY A 234 -2.80 -20.17 13.50
CA GLY A 234 -1.65 -20.16 12.59
C GLY A 234 -2.00 -20.03 11.12
N LYS A 235 -3.25 -20.35 10.72
CA LYS A 235 -3.64 -20.30 9.31
C LYS A 235 -4.04 -18.89 8.90
N VAL A 236 -3.69 -18.51 7.67
CA VAL A 236 -3.99 -17.19 7.08
C VAL A 236 -5.49 -16.89 7.14
N ARG A 237 -6.34 -17.87 6.80
CA ARG A 237 -7.80 -17.73 6.84
C ARG A 237 -8.34 -17.42 8.23
N GLU A 238 -7.80 -18.05 9.28
CA GLU A 238 -8.21 -17.79 10.67
C GLU A 238 -7.87 -16.35 11.09
N ARG A 239 -6.69 -15.86 10.69
CA ARG A 239 -6.29 -14.46 10.92
C ARG A 239 -7.19 -13.47 10.19
N LEU A 240 -7.52 -13.75 8.94
CA LEU A 240 -8.40 -12.90 8.13
C LEU A 240 -9.85 -12.92 8.65
N TRP A 241 -10.32 -14.07 9.13
CA TRP A 241 -11.62 -14.19 9.79
C TRP A 241 -11.68 -13.36 11.06
N GLU A 242 -10.65 -13.41 11.91
CA GLU A 242 -10.58 -12.57 13.12
C GLU A 242 -10.66 -11.07 12.77
N TYR A 243 -10.05 -10.70 11.65
CA TYR A 243 -9.98 -9.31 11.21
C TYR A 243 -11.29 -8.79 10.61
N THR A 244 -11.98 -9.62 9.83
CA THR A 244 -13.13 -9.21 9.01
C THR A 244 -14.47 -9.73 9.53
N GLY A 245 -14.44 -10.70 10.44
CA GLY A 245 -15.64 -11.38 10.95
C GLY A 245 -16.30 -12.34 9.96
N HIS A 246 -15.68 -12.61 8.81
CA HIS A 246 -16.19 -13.54 7.79
C HIS A 246 -15.05 -14.16 6.98
N ASP A 247 -15.35 -15.17 6.16
CA ASP A 247 -14.35 -15.81 5.30
C ASP A 247 -14.18 -14.98 4.04
N ILE A 248 -12.93 -14.69 3.70
CA ILE A 248 -12.59 -13.96 2.48
C ILE A 248 -12.26 -14.99 1.42
N ASP A 249 -13.05 -15.01 0.35
CA ASP A 249 -12.73 -15.85 -0.80
C ASP A 249 -11.58 -15.20 -1.60
N ALA A 250 -10.60 -16.00 -2.01
CA ALA A 250 -9.50 -15.52 -2.83
C ALA A 250 -10.00 -15.01 -4.19
N SER A 251 -11.10 -15.54 -4.69
CA SER A 251 -11.73 -15.04 -5.92
C SER A 251 -12.24 -13.59 -5.78
N GLY A 252 -12.55 -13.16 -4.55
CA GLY A 252 -12.95 -11.78 -4.25
C GLY A 252 -11.77 -10.80 -4.16
N LEU A 253 -10.52 -11.29 -4.22
CA LEU A 253 -9.33 -10.46 -4.16
C LEU A 253 -9.01 -9.87 -5.53
N THR A 254 -9.35 -8.61 -5.71
CA THR A 254 -9.24 -7.89 -6.98
C THR A 254 -8.01 -7.00 -7.04
N PHE A 255 -7.62 -6.61 -8.26
CA PHE A 255 -6.57 -5.61 -8.48
C PHE A 255 -6.83 -4.32 -7.70
N GLU A 256 -8.05 -3.80 -7.77
CA GLU A 256 -8.41 -2.54 -7.10
C GLU A 256 -8.30 -2.63 -5.57
N LEU A 257 -8.61 -3.80 -4.99
CA LEU A 257 -8.45 -4.05 -3.56
C LEU A 257 -6.98 -3.94 -3.13
N PHE A 258 -6.08 -4.60 -3.87
CA PHE A 258 -4.65 -4.55 -3.57
C PHE A 258 -4.09 -3.14 -3.75
N ILE A 259 -4.43 -2.44 -4.84
CA ILE A 259 -3.99 -1.06 -5.07
C ILE A 259 -4.49 -0.12 -3.97
N GLU A 260 -5.74 -0.28 -3.52
CA GLU A 260 -6.28 0.51 -2.41
C GLU A 260 -5.48 0.29 -1.12
N LEU A 261 -5.21 -0.97 -0.76
CA LEU A 261 -4.42 -1.32 0.42
C LEU A 261 -2.98 -0.82 0.34
N ILE A 262 -2.33 -0.96 -0.82
CA ILE A 262 -0.98 -0.46 -1.06
C ILE A 262 -0.92 1.06 -0.88
N ASN A 263 -1.88 1.80 -1.45
CA ASN A 263 -1.95 3.25 -1.29
C ASN A 263 -2.18 3.65 0.18
N LYS A 264 -3.02 2.92 0.90
CA LYS A 264 -3.23 3.10 2.35
C LYS A 264 -1.95 2.85 3.14
N CYS A 265 -1.23 1.75 2.87
CA CYS A 265 0.07 1.46 3.49
C CYS A 265 1.07 2.59 3.23
N SER A 266 1.22 3.04 1.98
CA SER A 266 2.15 4.13 1.63
C SER A 266 1.81 5.42 2.35
N TYR A 267 0.52 5.78 2.43
CA TYR A 267 0.06 6.95 3.19
C TYR A 267 0.42 6.84 4.68
N LEU A 268 0.13 5.70 5.31
CA LEU A 268 0.40 5.49 6.74
C LEU A 268 1.91 5.50 7.05
N LEU A 269 2.74 4.93 6.16
CA LEU A 269 4.20 5.01 6.31
C LEU A 269 4.69 6.45 6.22
N ARG A 270 4.21 7.25 5.26
CA ARG A 270 4.56 8.68 5.16
C ARG A 270 4.15 9.47 6.40
N ARG A 271 2.93 9.26 6.92
CA ARG A 271 2.49 9.90 8.15
C ARG A 271 3.34 9.50 9.36
N THR A 272 3.76 8.24 9.41
CA THR A 272 4.68 7.76 10.45
C THR A 272 6.02 8.48 10.35
N VAL A 273 6.59 8.60 9.15
CA VAL A 273 7.84 9.34 8.88
C VAL A 273 7.72 10.82 9.27
N GLU A 274 6.67 11.52 8.82
CA GLU A 274 6.41 12.92 9.16
C GLU A 274 6.34 13.12 10.69
N GLY A 275 5.64 12.20 11.37
CA GLY A 275 5.51 12.18 12.81
C GLY A 275 6.83 12.04 13.56
N LEU A 276 7.65 11.07 13.13
CA LEU A 276 8.95 10.79 13.71
C LEU A 276 9.95 11.92 13.42
N TRP A 277 9.91 12.53 12.23
CA TRP A 277 10.71 13.70 11.89
C TRP A 277 10.35 14.92 12.73
N GLY A 278 9.04 15.22 12.84
CA GLY A 278 8.58 16.34 13.67
C GLY A 278 9.04 16.17 15.12
N LYS A 279 8.99 14.94 15.63
CA LYS A 279 9.53 14.62 16.94
C LYS A 279 11.04 14.85 17.03
N LEU A 280 11.81 14.27 16.11
CA LEU A 280 13.27 14.39 16.09
C LEU A 280 13.69 15.86 16.06
N SER A 281 12.99 16.68 15.26
CA SER A 281 13.21 18.12 15.19
C SER A 281 12.93 18.82 16.53
N ARG A 282 11.84 18.49 17.22
CA ARG A 282 11.54 19.03 18.56
C ARG A 282 12.60 18.62 19.59
N ASP A 283 13.00 17.36 19.58
CA ASP A 283 14.01 16.82 20.50
C ASP A 283 15.37 17.50 20.29
N GLU A 284 15.78 17.76 19.04
CA GLU A 284 17.02 18.48 18.73
C GLU A 284 16.94 19.98 19.08
N GLN A 285 15.81 20.64 18.80
CA GLN A 285 15.61 22.04 19.19
C GLN A 285 15.68 22.23 20.71
N ALA A 286 15.12 21.28 21.47
CA ALA A 286 15.15 21.32 22.93
C ALA A 286 16.55 21.18 23.54
N LYS A 287 17.54 20.64 22.81
CA LYS A 287 18.93 20.52 23.29
C LYS A 287 19.73 21.81 23.22
N TYR A 288 19.33 22.74 22.35
CA TYR A 288 20.13 23.92 22.02
C TYR A 288 19.30 25.22 22.05
N PRO A 289 18.54 25.51 23.13
CA PRO A 289 17.70 26.71 23.20
C PRO A 289 18.56 27.98 23.07
N ASP A 290 19.63 28.08 23.84
CA ASP A 290 20.50 29.27 23.88
C ASP A 290 21.21 29.52 22.55
N LEU A 291 21.63 28.46 21.85
CA LEU A 291 22.27 28.57 20.54
C LEU A 291 21.28 29.09 19.50
N LEU A 292 20.05 28.53 19.49
CA LEU A 292 19.00 28.98 18.58
C LEU A 292 18.67 30.46 18.86
N ASP A 293 18.46 30.84 20.12
CA ASP A 293 18.19 32.23 20.51
C ASP A 293 19.33 33.18 20.09
N SER A 294 20.59 32.75 20.20
CA SER A 294 21.75 33.54 19.75
C SER A 294 21.82 33.72 18.22
N ILE A 295 21.33 32.76 17.44
CA ILE A 295 21.29 32.83 15.97
C ILE A 295 20.14 33.75 15.55
N TRP A 296 18.96 33.62 16.19
CA TRP A 296 17.77 34.39 15.85
C TRP A 296 17.84 35.85 16.28
N SER A 297 18.49 36.15 17.40
CA SER A 297 18.70 37.54 17.88
C SER A 297 19.69 38.36 17.06
N ARG A 298 20.48 37.72 16.18
CA ARG A 298 21.44 38.38 15.27
C ARG A 298 20.84 38.76 13.91
N ARG A 299 19.56 38.51 13.67
CA ARG A 299 18.82 38.97 12.49
C ARG A 299 17.98 40.18 12.83
#